data_AF-A0A2V9W3I9-F1
#
_entry.id   AF-A0A2V9W3I9-F1
#
_cell.length_a   1.000
_cell.length_b   1.000
_cell.length_c   1.000
_cell.angle_alpha   90.00
_cell.angle_beta   90.00
_cell.angle_gamma   90.00
#
_symmetry.space_group_name_H-M   'P 1'
#
loop_
_entity.id
_entity.type
_entity.pdbx_description
1 polymer ?
#
loop_
_entity_poly.entity_id
_entity_poly.type
_entity_poly.pdbx_seq_one_letter_code
_entity_poly.pdbx_strand_id
1 'polypeptide(L)'
;MFDILYTALDRSDRASYDPPVLRMIVQHAEHWLNTERGLGFMTPTAVSSSTRTGTLVNPVNSTPAGFNAARDLPPGFMDFFLPLHQRFTPRQQQLAHKRVEVLQRSLEGDKPTHHFPSDTVRNGWKITLPEWCRDQRNQMTGPADDAELCVKMLNSGAPGVMLDLEDSCVNDWSHHEIGVANILACLRGELSYYDKKRDRNVGIKPTCTTIFTRP
;
A
#
# COMPACT_ATOMS: atom_id res chain seq x y z
N MET A 1 -12.57 19.07 -0.71
CA MET A 1 -13.97 19.28 -0.31
C MET A 1 -14.79 18.54 -1.32
N PHE A 2 -15.15 17.29 -1.02
CA PHE A 2 -15.94 16.46 -1.92
C PHE A 2 -17.27 17.15 -2.26
N ASP A 3 -17.75 16.83 -3.46
CA ASP A 3 -19.02 17.22 -4.08
C ASP A 3 -20.18 17.52 -3.12
N ILE A 4 -20.35 18.81 -2.82
CA ILE A 4 -21.68 19.43 -2.64
C ILE A 4 -21.84 20.53 -3.70
N LEU A 5 -21.45 20.28 -4.96
CA LEU A 5 -21.71 21.22 -6.06
C LEU A 5 -21.67 20.57 -7.46
N TYR A 6 -22.22 19.36 -7.63
CA TYR A 6 -22.47 18.81 -8.96
C TYR A 6 -23.88 18.18 -9.08
N THR A 7 -24.89 19.05 -8.99
CA THR A 7 -26.24 18.75 -9.49
C THR A 7 -26.72 19.89 -10.38
N ALA A 8 -26.11 20.04 -11.54
CA ALA A 8 -26.74 20.56 -12.76
C ALA A 8 -25.76 20.38 -13.92
N LEU A 9 -26.29 19.95 -15.06
CA LEU A 9 -25.64 19.82 -16.36
C LEU A 9 -25.09 18.43 -16.70
N ASP A 10 -25.94 17.79 -17.49
CA ASP A 10 -25.73 16.81 -18.55
C ASP A 10 -25.60 15.32 -18.21
N ARG A 11 -26.54 14.59 -18.82
CA ARG A 11 -26.73 13.15 -18.79
C ARG A 11 -26.32 12.63 -20.17
N SER A 12 -25.07 12.29 -20.35
CA SER A 12 -24.67 11.30 -21.36
C SER A 12 -23.24 10.84 -21.08
N ASP A 13 -23.07 9.51 -21.09
CA ASP A 13 -21.83 8.75 -20.94
C ASP A 13 -21.01 8.84 -19.64
N ARG A 14 -21.27 7.85 -18.77
CA ARG A 14 -20.33 7.40 -17.72
C ARG A 14 -19.99 5.93 -17.95
N ALA A 15 -18.83 5.67 -18.55
CA ALA A 15 -18.12 4.42 -18.38
C ALA A 15 -17.12 4.61 -17.23
N SER A 16 -17.48 4.18 -16.02
CA SER A 16 -16.69 4.35 -14.80
C SER A 16 -15.64 3.24 -14.66
N TYR A 17 -14.38 3.61 -14.51
CA TYR A 17 -13.32 2.72 -14.01
C TYR A 17 -12.58 3.43 -12.86
N ASP A 18 -12.59 2.84 -11.67
CA ASP A 18 -12.04 3.35 -10.40
C ASP A 18 -11.00 2.33 -9.87
N PRO A 19 -9.68 2.63 -9.89
CA PRO A 19 -8.66 1.64 -9.54
C PRO A 19 -8.31 1.57 -8.02
N PRO A 20 -7.91 0.39 -7.48
CA PRO A 20 -8.22 -0.01 -6.10
C PRO A 20 -7.12 0.14 -5.02
N VAL A 21 -6.02 0.87 -5.20
CA VAL A 21 -4.80 0.60 -4.39
C VAL A 21 -4.56 1.53 -3.17
N LEU A 22 -5.35 2.57 -2.93
CA LEU A 22 -5.06 3.50 -1.82
C LEU A 22 -6.32 4.15 -1.21
N ARG A 23 -7.33 3.37 -0.84
CA ARG A 23 -8.52 3.88 -0.12
C ARG A 23 -8.49 3.68 1.40
N MET A 24 -7.58 2.86 1.92
CA MET A 24 -7.65 2.31 3.29
C MET A 24 -7.51 3.34 4.41
N ILE A 25 -6.53 4.26 4.34
CA ILE A 25 -6.36 5.30 5.38
C ILE A 25 -7.11 6.59 5.01
N VAL A 26 -7.48 6.73 3.74
CA VAL A 26 -8.18 7.88 3.15
C VAL A 26 -9.60 8.00 3.70
N GLN A 27 -10.35 6.90 3.72
CA GLN A 27 -11.75 6.94 4.18
C GLN A 27 -11.87 7.20 5.69
N HIS A 28 -10.94 6.71 6.50
CA HIS A 28 -10.92 6.98 7.95
C HIS A 28 -10.35 8.37 8.26
N ALA A 29 -9.36 8.83 7.51
CA ALA A 29 -8.87 10.22 7.56
C ALA A 29 -9.96 11.23 7.16
N GLU A 30 -10.73 10.94 6.13
CA GLU A 30 -11.86 11.75 5.68
C GLU A 30 -13.00 11.75 6.70
N HIS A 31 -13.32 10.59 7.28
CA HIS A 31 -14.28 10.52 8.39
C HIS A 31 -13.79 11.33 9.60
N TRP A 32 -12.54 11.13 10.04
CA TRP A 32 -11.94 11.87 11.16
C TRP A 32 -11.90 13.39 10.92
N LEU A 33 -11.53 13.84 9.71
CA LEU A 33 -11.55 15.25 9.29
C LEU A 33 -12.97 15.84 9.32
N ASN A 34 -13.99 15.05 9.01
CA ASN A 34 -15.39 15.48 9.02
C ASN A 34 -15.99 15.50 10.44
N THR A 35 -15.55 14.61 11.33
CA THR A 35 -16.09 14.49 12.69
C THR A 35 -15.44 15.45 13.69
N GLU A 36 -14.13 15.75 13.57
CA GLU A 36 -13.42 16.64 14.52
C GLU A 36 -13.44 18.14 14.15
N ARG A 37 -13.88 18.53 12.95
CA ARG A 37 -14.00 19.95 12.54
C ARG A 37 -15.42 20.53 12.55
N GLY A 38 -16.32 20.00 13.39
CA GLY A 38 -17.53 20.72 13.82
C GLY A 38 -18.40 21.29 12.69
N LEU A 39 -18.75 20.49 11.70
CA LEU A 39 -19.86 20.77 10.79
C LEU A 39 -20.86 19.62 10.91
N GLY A 40 -21.76 19.74 11.89
CA GLY A 40 -22.87 18.81 12.03
C GLY A 40 -23.84 18.96 10.84
N PHE A 41 -24.44 17.83 10.42
CA PHE A 41 -25.88 17.72 10.13
C PHE A 41 -26.26 16.25 9.83
N MET A 42 -27.27 15.78 10.57
CA MET A 42 -28.37 14.85 10.26
C MET A 42 -28.11 13.47 9.63
N THR A 43 -28.57 12.47 10.38
CA THR A 43 -28.94 11.11 9.95
C THR A 43 -30.05 11.15 8.87
N PRO A 44 -30.00 10.19 7.92
CA PRO A 44 -31.25 9.56 7.50
C PRO A 44 -31.19 8.02 7.49
N THR A 45 -32.35 7.49 7.84
CA THR A 45 -32.78 6.09 7.93
C THR A 45 -32.69 5.33 6.60
N ALA A 46 -32.54 4.01 6.71
CA ALA A 46 -32.44 3.01 5.66
C ALA A 46 -33.51 3.07 4.56
N VAL A 47 -33.09 2.81 3.32
CA VAL A 47 -33.95 2.27 2.25
C VAL A 47 -33.20 1.18 1.49
N SER A 48 -33.80 -0.01 1.47
CA SER A 48 -33.44 -1.16 0.64
C SER A 48 -33.95 -0.93 -0.78
N SER A 49 -33.10 -1.09 -1.80
CA SER A 49 -33.40 -1.86 -3.03
C SER A 49 -32.33 -1.72 -4.13
N SER A 50 -32.00 -2.90 -4.68
CA SER A 50 -31.64 -3.16 -6.08
C SER A 50 -30.28 -2.77 -6.67
N THR A 51 -29.80 -3.75 -7.44
CA THR A 51 -28.88 -3.69 -8.60
C THR A 51 -27.43 -3.98 -8.28
N ARG A 52 -27.08 -5.26 -8.42
CA ARG A 52 -25.71 -5.77 -8.40
C ARG A 52 -25.06 -5.44 -9.75
N THR A 53 -24.78 -4.16 -10.00
CA THR A 53 -23.75 -3.75 -10.97
C THR A 53 -22.44 -4.28 -10.41
N GLY A 54 -21.83 -5.23 -11.12
CA GLY A 54 -20.58 -5.87 -10.70
C GLY A 54 -19.44 -4.87 -10.66
N THR A 55 -19.27 -4.18 -9.54
CA THR A 55 -17.98 -3.68 -9.12
C THR A 55 -17.14 -4.92 -8.79
N LEU A 56 -16.34 -5.38 -9.75
CA LEU A 56 -15.13 -6.14 -9.43
C LEU A 56 -14.11 -5.18 -8.79
N VAL A 57 -14.52 -4.55 -7.69
CA VAL A 57 -13.60 -3.98 -6.73
C VAL A 57 -13.14 -5.21 -5.97
N ASN A 58 -11.91 -5.66 -6.21
CA ASN A 58 -11.23 -6.48 -5.22
C ASN A 58 -11.48 -5.77 -3.88
N PRO A 59 -12.14 -6.41 -2.89
CA PRO A 59 -12.44 -5.75 -1.63
C PRO A 59 -11.13 -5.16 -1.12
N VAL A 60 -11.05 -3.83 -1.21
CA VAL A 60 -9.88 -3.10 -0.76
C VAL A 60 -9.86 -3.33 0.73
N ASN A 61 -8.77 -3.92 1.21
CA ASN A 61 -8.50 -4.17 2.60
C ASN A 61 -9.07 -3.05 3.48
N SER A 62 -9.89 -3.43 4.46
CA SER A 62 -10.63 -2.51 5.33
C SER A 62 -10.36 -2.87 6.78
N THR A 63 -10.27 -1.84 7.63
CA THR A 63 -10.13 -2.02 9.08
C THR A 63 -11.27 -2.86 9.63
N PRO A 64 -11.03 -3.67 10.68
CA PRO A 64 -12.09 -4.41 11.35
C PRO A 64 -13.12 -3.48 11.99
N ALA A 65 -14.32 -4.01 12.26
CA ALA A 65 -15.37 -3.26 12.94
C ALA A 65 -14.90 -2.80 14.33
N GLY A 66 -15.15 -1.52 14.66
CA GLY A 66 -14.75 -0.95 15.95
C GLY A 66 -13.29 -0.50 16.05
N PHE A 67 -12.54 -0.56 14.94
CA PHE A 67 -11.21 0.03 14.84
C PHE A 67 -11.26 1.53 15.14
N ASN A 68 -10.33 1.98 15.97
CA ASN A 68 -10.17 3.38 16.34
C ASN A 68 -8.70 3.77 16.14
N ALA A 69 -8.44 4.62 15.15
CA ALA A 69 -7.08 5.01 14.79
C ALA A 69 -6.29 5.66 15.94
N ALA A 70 -6.94 6.34 16.87
CA ALA A 70 -6.25 6.96 18.02
C ALA A 70 -5.86 5.95 19.10
N ARG A 71 -6.56 4.82 19.19
CA ARG A 71 -6.30 3.73 20.16
C ARG A 71 -5.39 2.65 19.57
N ASP A 72 -5.64 2.27 18.31
CA ASP A 72 -5.13 1.04 17.71
C ASP A 72 -3.87 1.27 16.87
N LEU A 73 -3.56 2.51 16.49
CA LEU A 73 -2.31 2.85 15.79
C LEU A 73 -1.27 3.43 16.75
N PRO A 74 0.03 3.36 16.40
CA PRO A 74 1.08 4.00 17.17
C PRO A 74 0.79 5.49 17.40
N PRO A 75 1.11 6.03 18.59
CA PRO A 75 0.96 7.46 18.86
C PRO A 75 1.64 8.32 17.80
N GLY A 76 0.94 9.34 17.30
CA GLY A 76 1.44 10.25 16.26
C GLY A 76 1.41 9.69 14.83
N PHE A 77 0.97 8.44 14.61
CA PHE A 77 0.88 7.88 13.27
C PHE A 77 -0.05 8.69 12.36
N MET A 78 -1.24 9.05 12.84
CA MET A 78 -2.20 9.84 12.06
C MET A 78 -1.70 11.26 11.80
N ASP A 79 -1.01 11.87 12.75
CA ASP A 79 -0.39 13.20 12.58
C ASP A 79 0.68 13.19 11.48
N PHE A 80 1.44 12.09 11.39
CA PHE A 80 2.42 11.89 10.32
C PHE A 80 1.76 11.55 8.97
N PHE A 81 0.80 10.63 8.98
CA PHE A 81 0.22 10.09 7.76
C PHE A 81 -0.73 11.08 7.05
N LEU A 82 -1.57 11.79 7.80
CA LEU A 82 -2.63 12.63 7.25
C LEU A 82 -2.10 13.73 6.30
N PRO A 83 -1.03 14.48 6.63
CA PRO A 83 -0.45 15.45 5.71
C PRO A 83 0.10 14.82 4.42
N LEU A 84 0.73 13.64 4.50
CA LEU A 84 1.23 12.93 3.32
C LEU A 84 0.07 12.54 2.40
N HIS A 85 -0.97 11.97 2.99
CA HIS A 85 -2.17 11.59 2.27
C HIS A 85 -2.81 12.78 1.55
N GLN A 86 -3.05 13.89 2.27
CA GLN A 86 -3.59 15.12 1.68
C GLN A 86 -2.71 15.66 0.55
N ARG A 87 -1.38 15.58 0.70
CA ARG A 87 -0.43 16.10 -0.28
C ARG A 87 -0.34 15.25 -1.55
N PHE A 88 -0.36 13.93 -1.43
CA PHE A 88 0.02 13.01 -2.50
C PHE A 88 -1.13 12.26 -3.15
N THR A 89 -2.24 12.00 -2.44
CA THR A 89 -3.38 11.26 -3.03
C THR A 89 -3.98 11.93 -4.26
N PRO A 90 -4.17 13.26 -4.33
CA PRO A 90 -4.68 13.89 -5.54
C PRO A 90 -3.79 13.60 -6.77
N ARG A 91 -2.46 13.62 -6.58
CA ARG A 91 -1.52 13.32 -7.67
C ARG A 91 -1.54 11.84 -8.04
N GLN A 92 -1.64 10.94 -7.06
CA GLN A 92 -1.76 9.50 -7.30
C GLN A 92 -3.02 9.19 -8.12
N GLN A 93 -4.15 9.79 -7.79
CA GLN A 93 -5.40 9.63 -8.55
C GLN A 93 -5.26 10.14 -9.98
N GLN A 94 -4.71 11.35 -10.17
CA GLN A 94 -4.43 11.89 -11.51
C GLN A 94 -3.57 10.93 -12.37
N LEU A 95 -2.54 10.32 -11.77
CA LEU A 95 -1.70 9.35 -12.48
C LEU A 95 -2.47 8.07 -12.80
N ALA A 96 -3.35 7.62 -11.92
CA ALA A 96 -4.20 6.46 -12.17
C ALA A 96 -5.19 6.70 -13.31
N HIS A 97 -5.84 7.87 -13.36
CA HIS A 97 -6.67 8.28 -14.50
C HIS A 97 -5.87 8.35 -15.80
N LYS A 98 -4.67 8.94 -15.76
CA LYS A 98 -3.78 9.00 -16.93
C LYS A 98 -3.39 7.61 -17.45
N ARG A 99 -3.23 6.61 -16.57
CA ARG A 99 -2.97 5.22 -17.00
C ARG A 99 -4.12 4.67 -17.83
N VAL A 100 -5.37 4.96 -17.45
CA VAL A 100 -6.57 4.55 -18.21
C VAL A 100 -6.59 5.22 -19.58
N GLU A 101 -6.37 6.53 -19.63
CA GLU A 101 -6.34 7.27 -20.89
C GLU A 101 -5.26 6.74 -21.85
N VAL A 102 -4.05 6.49 -21.34
CA VAL A 102 -2.94 5.95 -22.15
C VAL A 102 -3.26 4.54 -22.64
N LEU A 103 -3.85 3.70 -21.79
CA LEU A 103 -4.29 2.37 -22.18
C LEU A 103 -5.33 2.44 -23.32
N GLN A 104 -6.33 3.32 -23.19
CA GLN A 104 -7.36 3.50 -24.20
C GLN A 104 -6.79 3.91 -25.57
N ARG A 105 -5.92 4.92 -25.60
CA ARG A 105 -5.25 5.35 -26.86
C ARG A 105 -4.41 4.24 -27.47
N SER A 106 -3.71 3.45 -26.64
CA SER A 106 -2.94 2.29 -27.11
C SER A 106 -3.83 1.20 -27.74
N LEU A 107 -5.02 0.97 -27.19
CA LEU A 107 -6.00 0.06 -27.76
C LEU A 107 -6.57 0.58 -29.09
N GLU A 108 -6.69 1.90 -29.24
CA GLU A 108 -7.14 2.58 -30.47
C GLU A 108 -6.06 2.67 -31.57
N GLY A 109 -4.82 2.30 -31.26
CA GLY A 109 -3.73 2.18 -32.24
C GLY A 109 -2.50 3.03 -31.93
N ASP A 110 -2.54 3.92 -30.93
CA ASP A 110 -1.39 4.71 -30.48
C ASP A 110 -0.45 3.86 -29.60
N LYS A 111 0.29 2.95 -30.24
CA LYS A 111 1.13 1.98 -29.52
C LYS A 111 2.27 2.68 -28.75
N PRO A 112 2.69 2.13 -27.60
CA PRO A 112 3.79 2.69 -26.82
C PRO A 112 5.06 2.86 -27.66
N THR A 113 5.67 4.04 -27.60
CA THR A 113 6.93 4.35 -28.27
C THR A 113 7.97 4.85 -27.25
N HIS A 114 9.24 4.79 -27.62
CA HIS A 114 10.29 5.36 -26.80
C HIS A 114 10.22 6.89 -26.86
N HIS A 115 9.97 7.54 -25.72
CA HIS A 115 10.13 8.98 -25.63
C HIS A 115 11.62 9.31 -25.65
N PHE A 116 12.02 10.22 -26.54
CA PHE A 116 13.39 10.73 -26.55
C PHE A 116 13.72 11.29 -25.16
N PRO A 117 14.84 10.89 -24.54
CA PRO A 117 15.22 11.36 -23.21
C PRO A 117 15.35 12.89 -23.23
N SER A 118 14.97 13.58 -22.16
CA SER A 118 15.25 15.00 -22.01
C SER A 118 16.76 15.26 -21.89
N ASP A 119 17.20 16.51 -22.10
CA ASP A 119 18.61 16.89 -21.94
C ASP A 119 19.18 16.53 -20.57
N THR A 120 18.33 16.59 -19.53
CA THR A 120 18.69 16.19 -18.17
C THR A 120 19.07 14.71 -18.05
N VAL A 121 18.51 13.83 -18.89
CA VAL A 121 18.78 12.38 -18.86
C VAL A 121 19.97 12.01 -19.75
N ARG A 122 20.29 12.82 -20.76
CA ARG A 122 21.38 12.56 -21.73
C ARG A 122 22.80 12.71 -21.17
N ASN A 123 22.99 13.45 -20.07
CA ASN A 123 24.31 13.94 -19.64
C ASN A 123 25.15 12.94 -18.82
N GLY A 124 25.05 11.64 -19.09
CA GLY A 124 25.92 10.62 -18.45
C GLY A 124 25.85 10.57 -16.92
N TRP A 125 24.72 11.00 -16.34
CA TRP A 125 24.50 10.99 -14.90
C TRP A 125 24.47 9.55 -14.37
N LYS A 126 24.86 9.40 -13.11
CA LYS A 126 24.85 8.12 -12.40
C LYS A 126 24.15 8.30 -11.06
N ILE A 127 23.49 7.25 -10.59
CA ILE A 127 23.02 7.18 -9.20
C ILE A 127 24.17 6.78 -8.28
N THR A 128 24.13 7.27 -7.05
CA THR A 128 24.99 6.80 -5.96
C THR A 128 24.25 5.74 -5.18
N LEU A 129 24.91 4.61 -4.91
CA LEU A 129 24.37 3.54 -4.08
C LEU A 129 25.05 3.56 -2.69
N PRO A 130 24.28 3.49 -1.59
CA PRO A 130 24.87 3.29 -0.27
C PRO A 130 25.56 1.93 -0.17
N GLU A 131 26.55 1.82 0.74
CA GLU A 131 27.39 0.61 0.85
C GLU A 131 26.57 -0.65 1.14
N TRP A 132 25.57 -0.55 2.01
CA TRP A 132 24.75 -1.67 2.46
C TRP A 132 23.94 -2.34 1.33
N CYS A 133 23.66 -1.65 0.22
CA CYS A 133 22.92 -2.23 -0.91
C CYS A 133 23.80 -2.62 -2.11
N ARG A 134 25.13 -2.58 -1.98
CA ARG A 134 26.04 -2.89 -3.11
C ARG A 134 26.03 -4.35 -3.50
N ASP A 135 25.90 -5.25 -2.52
CA ASP A 135 25.81 -6.67 -2.78
C ASP A 135 24.36 -7.08 -3.01
N GLN A 136 24.00 -7.31 -4.27
CA GLN A 136 22.69 -7.79 -4.68
C GLN A 136 22.78 -9.10 -5.49
N ARG A 137 23.84 -9.90 -5.25
CA ARG A 137 24.06 -11.14 -6.02
C ARG A 137 22.89 -12.13 -5.94
N ASN A 138 22.13 -12.07 -4.84
CA ASN A 138 20.88 -12.79 -4.63
C ASN A 138 19.99 -11.98 -3.68
N GLN A 139 18.67 -12.03 -3.89
CA GLN A 139 17.69 -11.49 -2.96
C GLN A 139 16.58 -12.51 -2.75
N MET A 140 16.22 -12.79 -1.50
CA MET A 140 15.07 -13.62 -1.19
C MET A 140 13.83 -12.74 -1.07
N THR A 141 12.69 -13.24 -1.54
CA THR A 141 11.40 -12.52 -1.50
C THR A 141 10.35 -13.41 -0.87
N GLY A 142 9.56 -12.88 0.05
CA GLY A 142 8.44 -13.63 0.62
C GLY A 142 7.52 -12.77 1.47
N PRO A 143 6.33 -13.32 1.80
CA PRO A 143 5.33 -12.65 2.61
C PRO A 143 5.90 -12.17 3.94
N ALA A 144 5.59 -10.93 4.31
CA ALA A 144 5.95 -10.38 5.61
C ALA A 144 5.11 -10.99 6.75
N ASP A 145 3.90 -11.48 6.46
CA ASP A 145 2.96 -12.02 7.44
C ASP A 145 3.29 -13.47 7.90
N ASP A 146 4.29 -14.13 7.28
CA ASP A 146 4.84 -15.41 7.71
C ASP A 146 6.14 -15.23 8.51
N ALA A 147 6.03 -15.32 9.84
CA ALA A 147 7.17 -15.15 10.74
C ALA A 147 8.26 -16.22 10.55
N GLU A 148 7.89 -17.48 10.28
CA GLU A 148 8.85 -18.56 10.08
C GLU A 148 9.65 -18.32 8.79
N LEU A 149 8.97 -17.91 7.71
CA LEU A 149 9.63 -17.59 6.45
C LEU A 149 10.52 -16.35 6.56
N CYS A 150 10.07 -15.28 7.23
CA CYS A 150 10.88 -14.08 7.48
C CYS A 150 12.21 -14.42 8.16
N VAL A 151 12.16 -15.20 9.26
CA VAL A 151 13.37 -15.63 9.99
C VAL A 151 14.26 -16.52 9.13
N LYS A 152 13.68 -17.45 8.35
CA LYS A 152 14.46 -18.32 7.45
C LYS A 152 15.16 -17.54 6.34
N MET A 153 14.49 -16.56 5.75
CA MET A 153 15.08 -15.71 4.71
C MET A 153 16.24 -14.89 5.27
N LEU A 154 16.08 -14.29 6.45
CA LEU A 154 17.17 -13.55 7.12
C LEU A 154 18.36 -14.45 7.49
N ASN A 155 18.09 -15.72 7.82
CA ASN A 155 19.10 -16.72 8.14
C ASN A 155 19.66 -17.45 6.90
N SER A 156 19.25 -17.10 5.69
CA SER A 156 19.61 -17.82 4.45
C SER A 156 21.04 -17.57 3.97
N GLY A 157 21.66 -16.47 4.42
CA GLY A 157 22.94 -15.98 3.89
C GLY A 157 22.81 -15.14 2.63
N ALA A 158 21.60 -14.83 2.16
CA ALA A 158 21.39 -13.84 1.10
C ALA A 158 21.82 -12.44 1.57
N PRO A 159 22.44 -11.62 0.71
CA PRO A 159 22.81 -10.24 1.08
C PRO A 159 21.60 -9.31 1.20
N GLY A 160 20.47 -9.66 0.59
CA GLY A 160 19.21 -8.92 0.71
C GLY A 160 17.99 -9.83 0.85
N VAL A 161 17.01 -9.36 1.60
CA VAL A 161 15.67 -9.96 1.68
C VAL A 161 14.62 -8.88 1.46
N MET A 162 13.59 -9.19 0.70
CA MET A 162 12.41 -8.36 0.54
C MET A 162 11.28 -8.97 1.37
N LEU A 163 10.90 -8.28 2.43
CA LEU A 163 9.71 -8.60 3.21
C LEU A 163 8.54 -7.90 2.53
N ASP A 164 7.65 -8.71 1.97
CA ASP A 164 6.66 -8.28 1.01
C ASP A 164 5.29 -8.07 1.66
N LEU A 165 4.69 -6.90 1.44
CA LEU A 165 3.30 -6.58 1.78
C LEU A 165 2.40 -6.52 0.54
N GLU A 166 2.94 -6.79 -0.66
CA GLU A 166 2.22 -6.74 -1.94
C GLU A 166 1.84 -8.16 -2.41
N ASP A 167 2.39 -8.63 -3.53
CA ASP A 167 1.85 -9.76 -4.29
C ASP A 167 1.88 -11.10 -3.55
N SER A 168 2.80 -11.29 -2.61
CA SER A 168 2.92 -12.54 -1.85
C SER A 168 2.22 -12.49 -0.49
N CYS A 169 1.73 -11.32 -0.07
CA CYS A 169 0.97 -11.13 1.17
C CYS A 169 -0.53 -11.18 0.90
N VAL A 170 -1.30 -11.77 1.81
CA VAL A 170 -2.77 -11.72 1.71
C VAL A 170 -3.24 -10.28 1.93
N ASN A 171 -4.04 -9.77 0.99
CA ASN A 171 -4.54 -8.39 1.02
C ASN A 171 -5.71 -8.16 2.01
N ASP A 172 -5.49 -8.57 3.27
CA ASP A 172 -6.42 -8.45 4.40
C ASP A 172 -5.75 -7.72 5.58
N TRP A 173 -6.54 -7.01 6.39
CA TRP A 173 -6.06 -6.09 7.43
C TRP A 173 -5.18 -6.81 8.44
N SER A 174 -5.65 -7.95 8.93
CA SER A 174 -4.93 -8.76 9.91
C SER A 174 -3.58 -9.25 9.39
N HIS A 175 -3.49 -9.60 8.11
CA HIS A 175 -2.24 -10.03 7.49
C HIS A 175 -1.26 -8.86 7.36
N HIS A 176 -1.76 -7.67 7.01
CA HIS A 176 -0.93 -6.46 6.95
C HIS A 176 -0.43 -6.04 8.34
N GLU A 177 -1.26 -6.11 9.37
CA GLU A 177 -0.84 -5.83 10.76
C GLU A 177 0.26 -6.79 11.21
N ILE A 178 0.07 -8.10 10.98
CA ILE A 178 1.08 -9.12 11.27
C ILE A 178 2.36 -8.85 10.46
N GLY A 179 2.23 -8.54 9.18
CA GLY A 179 3.37 -8.23 8.31
C GLY A 179 4.18 -7.03 8.79
N VAL A 180 3.52 -5.92 9.12
CA VAL A 180 4.19 -4.74 9.68
C VAL A 180 4.84 -5.06 11.03
N ALA A 181 4.16 -5.79 11.90
CA ALA A 181 4.72 -6.22 13.20
C ALA A 181 5.96 -7.10 13.02
N ASN A 182 5.92 -8.06 12.09
CA ASN A 182 7.03 -8.94 11.76
C ASN A 182 8.21 -8.16 11.17
N ILE A 183 7.97 -7.20 10.26
CA ILE A 183 9.02 -6.33 9.71
C ILE A 183 9.71 -5.55 10.83
N LEU A 184 8.95 -4.93 11.74
CA LEU A 184 9.50 -4.19 12.87
C LEU A 184 10.31 -5.09 13.81
N ALA A 185 9.80 -6.29 14.12
CA ALA A 185 10.52 -7.27 14.93
C ALA A 185 11.80 -7.77 14.22
N CYS A 186 11.77 -7.95 12.90
CA CYS A 186 12.96 -8.28 12.10
C CYS A 186 14.03 -7.18 12.20
N LEU A 187 13.63 -5.91 12.04
CA LEU A 187 14.54 -4.77 12.13
C LEU A 187 15.19 -4.64 13.52
N ARG A 188 14.51 -5.09 14.57
CA ARG A 188 15.04 -5.14 15.94
C ARG A 188 15.81 -6.43 16.26
N GLY A 189 15.77 -7.44 15.39
CA GLY A 189 16.35 -8.75 15.63
C GLY A 189 15.57 -9.60 16.65
N GLU A 190 14.29 -9.29 16.88
CA GLU A 190 13.45 -9.87 17.93
C GLU A 190 12.52 -10.99 17.41
N LEU A 191 12.33 -11.09 16.08
CA LEU A 191 11.42 -12.08 15.51
C LEU A 191 11.96 -13.51 15.70
N SER A 192 11.06 -14.43 16.07
CA SER A 192 11.37 -15.85 16.22
C SER A 192 10.15 -16.71 15.85
N TYR A 193 10.40 -17.99 15.56
CA TYR A 193 9.35 -18.99 15.31
C TYR A 193 9.68 -20.33 15.97
N TYR A 194 8.65 -21.10 16.30
CA TYR A 194 8.80 -22.44 16.85
C TYR A 194 8.93 -23.50 15.75
N ASP A 195 10.10 -24.11 15.60
CA ASP A 195 10.33 -25.21 14.67
C ASP A 195 9.83 -26.53 15.28
N LYS A 196 8.57 -26.89 14.96
CA LYS A 196 7.93 -28.11 15.45
C LYS A 196 8.69 -29.40 15.10
N LYS A 197 9.44 -29.42 13.99
CA LYS A 197 10.18 -30.63 13.56
C LYS A 197 11.43 -30.85 14.40
N ARG A 198 12.03 -29.77 14.90
CA ARG A 198 13.26 -29.79 15.71
C ARG A 198 13.01 -29.50 17.19
N ASP A 199 11.75 -29.29 17.57
CA ASP A 199 11.29 -29.01 18.92
C ASP A 199 12.08 -27.88 19.61
N ARG A 200 12.21 -26.74 18.92
CA ARG A 200 12.98 -25.59 19.41
C ARG A 200 12.48 -24.26 18.86
N ASN A 201 12.72 -23.18 19.60
CA ASN A 201 12.55 -21.82 19.09
C ASN A 201 13.76 -21.39 18.24
N VAL A 202 13.52 -20.71 17.13
CA VAL A 202 14.54 -20.22 16.20
C VAL A 202 14.35 -18.72 15.99
N GLY A 203 15.37 -17.94 16.38
CA GLY A 203 15.43 -16.50 16.13
C GLY A 203 16.30 -16.11 14.96
N ILE A 204 16.34 -14.80 14.68
CA ILE A 204 17.26 -14.20 13.69
C ILE A 204 18.70 -14.27 14.23
N LYS A 205 19.62 -14.73 13.39
CA LYS A 205 21.06 -14.73 13.70
C LYS A 205 21.68 -13.39 13.31
N PRO A 206 22.78 -12.95 13.94
CA PRO A 206 23.54 -11.80 13.48
C PRO A 206 23.89 -11.93 11.98
N THR A 207 23.51 -10.95 11.18
CA THR A 207 23.71 -10.94 9.73
C THR A 207 23.91 -9.52 9.21
N CYS A 208 24.58 -9.40 8.06
CA CYS A 208 24.67 -8.15 7.29
C CYS A 208 23.58 -8.06 6.20
N THR A 209 22.63 -9.00 6.19
CA THR A 209 21.51 -9.02 5.24
C THR A 209 20.71 -7.73 5.33
N THR A 210 20.53 -7.06 4.19
CA THR A 210 19.69 -5.89 4.06
C THR A 210 18.22 -6.30 3.97
N ILE A 211 17.35 -5.62 4.72
CA ILE A 211 15.89 -5.74 4.59
C ILE A 211 15.37 -4.65 3.64
N PHE A 212 14.67 -5.08 2.61
CA PHE A 212 13.83 -4.24 1.75
C PHE A 212 12.36 -4.50 2.11
N THR A 213 11.53 -3.48 1.99
CA THR A 213 10.08 -3.62 2.12
C THR A 213 9.42 -3.23 0.81
N ARG A 214 8.56 -4.11 0.30
CA ARG A 214 7.69 -3.80 -0.82
C ARG A 214 6.29 -3.51 -0.25
N PRO A 215 5.81 -2.26 -0.36
CA PRO A 215 4.52 -1.85 0.19
C PRO A 215 3.35 -2.30 -0.68
#